data_AF-A0A0S8EPJ3-F1
#
_entry.id   AF-A0A0S8EPJ3-F1
#
_cell.length_a   1.000
_cell.length_b   1.000
_cell.length_c   1.000
_cell.angle_alpha   90.00
_cell.angle_beta   90.00
_cell.angle_gamma   90.00
#
_symmetry.space_group_name_H-M   'P 1'
#
loop_
_entity.id
_entity.type
_entity.pdbx_description
1 polymer ?
#
loop_
_entity_poly.entity_id
_entity_poly.type
_entity_poly.pdbx_seq_one_letter_code
_entity_poly.pdbx_strand_id
1 'polypeptide(L)'
;MSQPALAEQADPGKAPKQAGNSPVKVFILAGQSNMDGNAKISTIDFLGEDKEHGALLKHFKPDGKTLVTRDDVWVAHLCLPYGRRF
;
A
#
# COMPACT_ATOMS: atom_id res chain seq x y z
N MET A 1 34.45 -13.88 1.12
CA MET A 1 34.25 -12.45 0.82
C MET A 1 32.96 -12.34 0.03
N SER A 2 31.86 -11.91 0.69
CA SER A 2 30.55 -11.80 0.07
C SER A 2 30.44 -10.41 -0.55
N GLN A 3 30.27 -10.33 -1.86
CA GLN A 3 30.01 -9.05 -2.52
C GLN A 3 28.58 -8.58 -2.19
N PRO A 4 28.34 -7.29 -1.95
CA PRO A 4 27.00 -6.75 -1.82
C PRO A 4 26.36 -6.67 -3.22
N ALA A 5 25.16 -7.22 -3.37
CA ALA A 5 24.38 -7.05 -4.59
C ALA A 5 24.04 -5.56 -4.78
N LEU A 6 24.54 -4.99 -5.86
CA LEU A 6 24.18 -3.65 -6.32
C LEU A 6 22.67 -3.65 -6.60
N ALA A 7 21.94 -2.69 -6.03
CA ALA A 7 20.52 -2.53 -6.28
C ALA A 7 20.30 -2.19 -7.76
N GLU A 8 19.72 -3.13 -8.50
CA GLU A 8 19.27 -2.95 -9.88
C GLU A 8 18.22 -1.82 -9.89
N GLN A 9 18.46 -0.77 -10.68
CA GLN A 9 17.52 0.32 -10.85
C GLN A 9 16.24 -0.19 -11.54
N ALA A 10 15.08 0.15 -10.98
CA ALA A 10 13.78 -0.24 -11.52
C ALA A 10 13.53 0.42 -12.88
N ASP A 11 13.36 -0.41 -13.92
CA ASP A 11 12.92 -0.01 -15.26
C ASP A 11 11.38 0.21 -15.26
N PRO A 12 10.87 1.41 -15.56
CA PRO A 12 9.44 1.70 -15.60
C PRO A 12 8.69 0.94 -16.71
N GLY A 13 9.39 0.27 -17.64
CA GLY A 13 8.80 -0.58 -18.68
C GLY A 13 8.53 -2.03 -18.27
N LYS A 14 8.96 -2.48 -17.08
CA LYS A 14 8.90 -3.88 -16.68
C LYS A 14 7.96 -4.08 -15.49
N ALA A 15 6.78 -4.63 -15.75
CA ALA A 15 5.84 -5.01 -14.69
C ALA A 15 6.53 -5.96 -13.70
N PRO A 16 6.44 -5.72 -12.37
CA PRO A 16 6.97 -6.63 -11.36
C PRO A 16 6.43 -8.04 -11.61
N LYS A 17 7.35 -8.97 -11.92
CA LYS A 17 6.99 -10.38 -12.06
C LYS A 17 6.72 -10.91 -10.65
N GLN A 18 5.49 -11.34 -10.39
CA GLN A 18 5.16 -12.02 -9.14
C GLN A 18 6.15 -13.17 -8.94
N ALA A 19 6.86 -13.20 -7.82
CA ALA A 19 7.82 -14.24 -7.52
C ALA A 19 7.07 -15.55 -7.18
N GLY A 20 6.59 -16.26 -8.20
CA GLY A 20 5.97 -17.59 -8.08
C GLY A 20 4.72 -17.79 -8.96
N ASN A 21 4.33 -19.06 -9.13
CA ASN A 21 3.17 -19.51 -9.93
C ASN A 21 1.82 -19.42 -9.19
N SER A 22 1.75 -18.71 -8.05
CA SER A 22 0.49 -18.59 -7.31
C SER A 22 -0.48 -17.63 -8.01
N PRO A 23 -1.80 -17.89 -7.98
CA PRO A 23 -2.79 -16.95 -8.52
C PRO A 23 -2.69 -15.56 -7.85
N VAL A 24 -2.98 -14.50 -8.61
CA VAL A 24 -3.10 -13.13 -8.10
C VAL A 24 -4.30 -13.04 -7.16
N LYS A 25 -4.12 -12.44 -5.99
CA LYS A 25 -5.23 -12.14 -5.06
C LYS A 25 -5.80 -10.77 -5.36
N VAL A 26 -7.09 -10.70 -5.66
CA VAL A 26 -7.79 -9.45 -6.00
C VAL A 26 -8.78 -9.12 -4.87
N PHE A 27 -8.68 -7.92 -4.31
CA PHE A 27 -9.59 -7.39 -3.31
C PHE A 27 -10.33 -6.20 -3.90
N ILE A 28 -11.66 -6.18 -3.79
CA ILE A 28 -12.50 -5.08 -4.29
C ILE A 28 -13.01 -4.30 -3.08
N LEU A 29 -12.59 -3.04 -2.97
CA LEU A 29 -13.08 -2.11 -1.95
C LEU A 29 -14.14 -1.22 -2.60
N ALA A 30 -15.38 -1.32 -2.14
CA ALA A 30 -16.52 -0.58 -2.70
C ALA A 30 -17.36 0.06 -1.58
N GLY A 31 -17.82 1.29 -1.80
CA GLY A 31 -18.66 2.04 -0.87
C GLY A 31 -18.78 3.51 -1.28
N GLN A 32 -19.81 4.20 -0.80
CA GLN A 32 -20.07 5.60 -1.13
C GLN A 32 -19.20 6.56 -0.29
N SER A 33 -18.75 6.12 0.89
CA SER A 33 -17.89 6.89 1.80
C SER A 33 -16.41 6.74 1.44
N ASN A 34 -15.77 7.82 0.97
CA ASN A 34 -14.32 8.10 0.95
C ASN A 34 -13.35 6.88 0.89
N MET A 35 -13.62 5.92 0.01
CA MET A 35 -12.80 4.72 -0.15
C MET A 35 -11.48 5.02 -0.88
N ASP A 36 -11.39 6.19 -1.50
CA ASP A 36 -10.14 6.75 -2.04
C ASP A 36 -9.11 7.05 -0.94
N GLY A 37 -9.54 7.16 0.32
CA GLY A 37 -8.62 7.28 1.44
C GLY A 37 -7.88 8.61 1.47
N ASN A 38 -8.60 9.73 1.56
CA ASN A 38 -8.02 11.08 1.69
C ASN A 38 -7.30 11.38 3.04
N ALA A 39 -7.06 10.36 3.87
CA ALA A 39 -6.38 10.53 5.15
C ALA A 39 -4.90 10.86 4.94
N LYS A 40 -4.33 11.67 5.83
CA LYS A 40 -2.89 11.99 5.79
C LYS A 40 -2.07 10.87 6.41
N ILE A 41 -0.90 10.60 5.85
CA ILE A 41 0.04 9.60 6.40
C ILE A 41 0.38 9.87 7.87
N SER A 42 0.46 11.15 8.27
CA SER A 42 0.73 11.56 9.65
C SER A 42 -0.33 11.11 10.65
N THR A 43 -1.54 10.76 10.21
CA THR A 43 -2.59 10.31 11.13
C THR A 43 -2.46 8.84 11.54
N ILE A 44 -1.55 8.09 10.91
CA ILE A 44 -1.39 6.65 11.17
C ILE A 44 -0.91 6.38 12.59
N ASP A 45 -0.17 7.31 13.20
CA ASP A 45 0.36 7.14 14.55
C ASP A 45 -0.72 7.18 15.64
N PHE A 46 -1.84 7.87 15.39
CA PHE A 46 -3.00 7.86 16.30
C PHE A 46 -3.63 6.46 16.43
N LEU A 47 -3.43 5.58 15.45
CA LEU A 47 -3.91 4.20 15.55
C LEU A 47 -3.32 3.50 16.78
N GLY A 48 -2.08 3.81 17.16
CA GLY A 48 -1.42 3.22 18.33
C GLY A 48 -2.05 3.60 19.68
N GLU A 49 -2.85 4.66 19.73
CA GLU A 49 -3.58 5.06 20.94
C GLU A 49 -4.86 4.25 21.16
N ASP A 50 -5.35 3.57 20.13
CA ASP A 50 -6.54 2.74 20.22
C ASP A 50 -6.24 1.42 20.96
N LYS A 51 -7.05 1.13 21.98
CA LYS A 51 -6.83 -0.04 22.85
C LYS A 51 -7.12 -1.38 22.16
N GLU A 52 -7.99 -1.38 21.16
CA GLU A 52 -8.45 -2.60 20.49
C GLU A 52 -7.63 -2.88 19.22
N HIS A 53 -7.28 -1.83 18.47
CA HIS A 53 -6.70 -1.91 17.14
C HIS A 53 -5.27 -1.36 17.06
N GLY A 54 -4.73 -0.76 18.13
CA GLY A 54 -3.37 -0.20 18.11
C GLY A 54 -2.25 -1.19 17.82
N ALA A 55 -2.50 -2.49 18.02
CA ALA A 55 -1.57 -3.55 17.60
C ALA A 55 -1.35 -3.59 16.08
N LEU A 56 -2.31 -3.11 15.27
CA LEU A 56 -2.20 -3.07 13.81
C LEU A 56 -1.11 -2.10 13.34
N LEU A 57 -0.74 -1.11 14.16
CA LEU A 57 0.35 -0.18 13.84
C LEU A 57 1.67 -0.92 13.55
N LYS A 58 1.89 -2.10 14.17
CA LYS A 58 3.08 -2.93 13.94
C LYS A 58 3.19 -3.45 12.50
N HIS A 59 2.08 -3.60 11.79
CA HIS A 59 2.10 -4.01 10.38
C HIS A 59 2.54 -2.87 9.46
N PHE A 60 2.24 -1.63 9.84
CA PHE A 60 2.61 -0.43 9.10
C PHE A 60 4.00 0.08 9.47
N LYS A 61 4.38 -0.02 10.76
CA LYS A 61 5.65 0.40 11.35
C LYS A 61 6.21 -0.68 12.27
N PRO A 62 6.86 -1.73 11.73
CA PRO A 62 7.38 -2.84 12.53
C PRO A 62 8.52 -2.41 13.46
N ASP A 63 9.27 -1.37 13.09
CA ASP A 63 10.35 -0.76 13.87
C ASP A 63 9.87 0.44 14.72
N GLY A 64 8.58 0.81 14.62
CA GLY A 64 7.99 1.97 15.26
C GLY A 64 8.46 3.32 14.72
N LYS A 65 9.25 3.37 13.64
CA LYS A 65 9.87 4.61 13.14
C LYS A 65 9.62 4.83 11.66
N THR A 66 9.70 3.80 10.84
CA THR A 66 9.56 3.92 9.39
C THR A 66 8.33 3.18 8.90
N LEU A 67 7.66 3.75 7.90
CA LEU A 67 6.56 3.07 7.24
C LEU A 67 7.11 2.02 6.28
N VAL A 68 6.48 0.85 6.27
CA VAL A 68 6.79 -0.20 5.32
C VAL A 68 6.35 0.23 3.92
N THR A 69 7.28 0.19 2.97
CA THR A 69 6.97 0.30 1.54
C THR A 69 6.76 -1.10 0.97
N ARG A 70 5.74 -1.23 0.10
CA ARG A 70 5.40 -2.47 -0.61
C ARG A 70 5.41 -2.19 -2.11
N ASP A 71 6.34 -2.81 -2.82
CA ASP A 71 6.47 -2.68 -4.28
C ASP A 71 5.72 -3.79 -5.04
N ASP A 72 5.06 -4.70 -4.31
CA ASP A 72 4.34 -5.86 -4.84
C ASP A 72 2.82 -5.69 -4.90
N VAL A 73 2.33 -4.46 -4.65
CA VAL A 73 0.91 -4.14 -4.59
C VAL A 73 0.59 -2.99 -5.54
N TRP A 74 -0.54 -3.11 -6.25
CA TRP A 74 -1.10 -2.04 -7.07
C TRP A 74 -2.47 -1.64 -6.55
N VAL A 75 -2.73 -0.33 -6.51
CA VAL A 75 -4.04 0.21 -6.14
C VAL A 75 -4.53 1.07 -7.29
N ALA A 76 -5.72 0.74 -7.78
CA ALA A 76 -6.45 1.53 -8.75
C ALA A 76 -7.77 1.99 -8.12
N HIS A 77 -8.08 3.28 -8.22
CA HIS A 77 -9.32 3.86 -7.72
C HIS A 77 -10.01 4.69 -8.81
N LEU A 78 -11.33 4.79 -8.73
CA LEU A 78 -12.13 5.53 -9.70
C LEU A 78 -12.30 6.98 -9.24
N CYS A 79 -11.46 7.87 -9.75
CA CYS A 79 -11.75 9.30 -9.71
C CYS A 79 -12.71 9.63 -10.85
N LEU A 80 -13.99 9.85 -10.54
CA LEU A 80 -14.96 10.29 -11.54
C LEU A 80 -14.55 11.68 -12.06
N PRO A 81 -14.49 11.90 -13.38
CA PRO A 81 -14.32 13.24 -13.91
C PRO A 81 -15.53 14.09 -13.47
N TYR A 82 -15.24 15.26 -12.88
CA TYR A 82 -16.26 16.22 -12.51
C TYR A 82 -17.14 16.53 -13.75
N GLY A 83 -18.43 16.19 -13.70
CA GLY A 83 -19.40 16.58 -14.72
C GLY A 83 -19.93 15.49 -15.66
N ARG A 84 -19.54 14.21 -15.55
CA ARG A 84 -20.27 13.15 -16.26
C ARG A 84 -21.55 12.76 -15.50
N ARG A 85 -22.69 13.28 -15.96
CA ARG A 85 -24.02 12.74 -15.63
C ARG A 85 -24.29 11.52 -16.51
N PHE A 86 -24.94 10.51 -15.94
CA PHE A 86 -25.50 9.36 -16.67
C PHE A 86 -26.61 9.80 -17.62
#